data_AF-A0A2M9J3Z7-F1
#
_entry.id   AF-A0A2M9J3Z7-F1
#
_cell.length_a   1.000
_cell.length_b   1.000
_cell.length_c   1.000
_cell.angle_alpha   90.00
_cell.angle_beta   90.00
_cell.angle_gamma   90.00
#
_symmetry.space_group_name_H-M   'P 1'
#
loop_
_entity.id
_entity.type
_entity.pdbx_description
1 polymer ?
#
loop_
_entity_poly.entity_id
_entity_poly.type
_entity_poly.pdbx_seq_one_letter_code
_entity_poly.pdbx_strand_id
1 'polypeptide(L)'
;MTLAPGISSASSHREAPLIAGDPRADNTDVYAFTSPDKPDTVTLLANWIPFEEPNGGPNFYAFGEDLRYNIKIDSDGDGVADTTYTWRFHNKVRDAANQFLYNTGPVTSLTDPNLNFRQVYDLVVSHGQDSKVLLHDAPAAPSRVGPASMPNYASLRNQAIRTLPGGGRTFAGQSEDPFFADLRVFDLLYGGNLSERGQDTLAGYNVNSVALQIPKSQLALRGNSSRNPVVGIWSTTDRQGVQVSDSRSQRGDRWKQVSRLGNPLVNEVVVPLKYKDAFNTLNPDQDRTVQPVVDKVLDPILPKLIQKVYGVPAPATPRKDLFEIYLTGICKACGPVKADLNAHRLNKDANLRRIVPAEELRLNMAVSPAANPNRLGVLAGDLAGFPNGRRLTDDVIDISLQAVEGAAQTGQIVPALADGDQVDANEVPFGTTFPYLALPHTKSVNSGPGGSDRAQQSALKHTAGGGVTGQTIATGTSAAGVLLLGAGGWRLRRRTTTS
;
A
#
# COMPACT_ATOMS: atom_id res chain seq x y z
N MET A 1 -2.20 -1.34 39.76
CA MET A 1 -1.28 -1.02 38.65
C MET A 1 -1.40 -2.14 37.64
N THR A 2 -2.23 -1.97 36.61
CA THR A 2 -2.35 -2.90 35.49
C THR A 2 -1.43 -2.40 34.38
N LEU A 3 -0.34 -3.14 34.14
CA LEU A 3 0.54 -2.97 32.99
C LEU A 3 -0.25 -3.39 31.74
N ALA A 4 -0.79 -2.43 31.00
CA ALA A 4 -1.27 -2.69 29.66
C ALA A 4 -0.06 -2.92 28.76
N PRO A 5 -0.03 -3.99 27.94
CA PRO A 5 1.04 -4.19 26.97
C PRO A 5 1.05 -3.01 25.99
N GLY A 6 2.17 -2.31 25.92
CA GLY A 6 2.42 -1.31 24.89
C GLY A 6 2.41 -2.02 23.53
N ILE A 7 1.42 -1.71 22.71
CA ILE A 7 1.34 -2.22 21.34
C ILE A 7 2.47 -1.55 20.57
N SER A 8 3.51 -2.33 20.26
CA SER A 8 4.56 -1.95 19.32
C SER A 8 3.91 -1.55 18.00
N SER A 9 4.13 -0.30 17.58
CA SER A 9 3.69 0.23 16.27
C SER A 9 4.82 0.00 15.28
N ALA A 10 4.55 -0.76 14.23
CA ALA A 10 5.52 -1.15 13.24
C ALA A 10 4.84 -1.27 11.88
N SER A 11 5.41 -0.59 10.87
CA SER A 11 5.23 -0.73 9.40
C SER A 11 4.84 0.59 8.71
N SER A 12 4.99 0.67 7.38
CA SER A 12 4.33 1.70 6.52
C SER A 12 2.80 1.65 6.59
N HIS A 13 2.33 0.64 7.30
CA HIS A 13 0.98 0.39 7.72
C HIS A 13 0.89 0.70 9.21
N ARG A 14 0.16 1.75 9.61
CA ARG A 14 -0.03 2.16 11.02
C ARG A 14 1.24 2.79 11.62
N GLU A 15 1.91 3.59 10.81
CA GLU A 15 3.18 4.24 11.04
C GLU A 15 3.10 5.37 12.08
N ALA A 16 1.95 6.05 12.19
CA ALA A 16 1.69 7.13 13.14
C ALA A 16 0.51 6.80 14.08
N PRO A 17 0.54 7.22 15.36
CA PRO A 17 -0.49 6.88 16.34
C PRO A 17 -1.93 7.18 15.91
N LEU A 18 -2.18 8.33 15.27
CA LEU A 18 -3.53 8.71 14.81
C LEU A 18 -4.01 7.85 13.64
N ILE A 19 -3.11 7.53 12.71
CA ILE A 19 -3.41 6.73 11.53
C ILE A 19 -3.55 5.24 11.87
N ALA A 20 -2.80 4.74 12.85
CA ALA A 20 -2.90 3.38 13.36
C ALA A 20 -4.29 3.01 13.90
N GLY A 21 -5.10 4.01 14.28
CA GLY A 21 -6.50 3.86 14.71
C GLY A 21 -7.52 4.06 13.60
N ASP A 22 -7.08 4.39 12.38
CA ASP A 22 -7.94 4.70 11.25
C ASP A 22 -7.47 4.09 9.93
N PRO A 23 -7.65 2.77 9.74
CA PRO A 23 -7.12 2.06 8.58
C PRO A 23 -7.57 2.62 7.23
N ARG A 24 -8.77 3.25 7.15
CA ARG A 24 -9.29 3.80 5.89
C ARG A 24 -8.55 5.06 5.44
N ALA A 25 -7.91 5.76 6.37
CA ALA A 25 -7.08 6.93 6.10
C ALA A 25 -5.58 6.60 6.02
N ASP A 26 -5.22 5.38 6.40
CA ASP A 26 -3.86 4.84 6.43
C ASP A 26 -3.38 4.55 5.01
N ASN A 27 -2.46 5.39 4.56
CA ASN A 27 -1.79 5.32 3.27
C ASN A 27 -0.59 4.42 3.46
N THR A 28 -0.52 3.34 2.69
CA THR A 28 0.45 2.29 2.93
C THR A 28 1.64 2.39 2.01
N ASP A 29 1.44 2.95 0.81
CA ASP A 29 2.53 3.19 -0.13
C ASP A 29 2.20 4.09 -1.33
N VAL A 30 3.26 4.57 -2.00
CA VAL A 30 3.23 5.23 -3.31
C VAL A 30 4.29 4.68 -4.26
N TYR A 31 3.90 4.48 -5.53
CA TYR A 31 4.78 4.02 -6.60
C TYR A 31 4.68 4.96 -7.80
N ALA A 32 5.82 5.22 -8.44
CA ALA A 32 5.90 6.07 -9.62
C ALA A 32 7.00 5.57 -10.55
N PHE A 33 6.64 5.17 -11.77
CA PHE A 33 7.61 4.67 -12.75
C PHE A 33 7.17 4.93 -14.18
N THR A 34 8.11 5.09 -15.12
CA THR A 34 7.78 5.09 -16.55
C THR A 34 7.11 3.76 -16.92
N SER A 35 5.92 3.80 -17.51
CA SER A 35 5.13 2.61 -17.80
C SER A 35 5.86 1.67 -18.79
N PRO A 36 6.11 0.39 -18.44
CA PRO A 36 6.83 -0.54 -19.32
C PRO A 36 6.11 -0.87 -20.63
N ASP A 37 4.78 -1.03 -20.59
CA ASP A 37 3.92 -1.31 -21.76
C ASP A 37 3.62 -0.05 -22.59
N LYS A 38 3.90 1.14 -22.05
CA LYS A 38 3.62 2.43 -22.71
C LYS A 38 4.63 3.52 -22.28
N PRO A 39 5.87 3.50 -22.80
CA PRO A 39 6.96 4.34 -22.26
C PRO A 39 6.79 5.86 -22.42
N ASP A 40 5.80 6.35 -23.17
CA ASP A 40 5.40 7.76 -23.23
C ASP A 40 4.53 8.21 -22.03
N THR A 41 4.14 7.27 -21.17
CA THR A 41 3.37 7.51 -19.94
C THR A 41 4.16 7.19 -18.67
N VAL A 42 3.67 7.69 -17.55
CA VAL A 42 4.07 7.32 -16.18
C VAL A 42 2.91 6.60 -15.51
N THR A 43 3.23 5.54 -14.79
CA THR A 43 2.31 4.89 -13.86
C THR A 43 2.50 5.47 -12.48
N LEU A 44 1.41 5.93 -11.88
CA LEU A 44 1.31 6.41 -10.50
C LEU A 44 0.34 5.49 -9.76
N LEU A 45 0.76 4.94 -8.63
CA LEU A 45 -0.05 4.05 -7.80
C LEU A 45 0.06 4.49 -6.34
N ALA A 46 -1.01 4.33 -5.59
CA ALA A 46 -0.98 4.48 -4.15
C ALA A 46 -1.98 3.52 -3.50
N ASN A 47 -1.64 3.07 -2.30
CA ASN A 47 -2.34 2.02 -1.58
C ASN A 47 -2.83 2.52 -0.21
N TRP A 48 -3.95 1.98 0.26
CA TRP A 48 -4.57 2.30 1.53
C TRP A 48 -5.14 1.04 2.18
N ILE A 49 -5.45 1.15 3.47
CA ILE A 49 -6.07 0.10 4.27
C ILE A 49 -5.13 -1.10 4.39
N PRO A 50 -4.26 -1.10 5.42
CA PRO A 50 -3.42 -2.24 5.71
C PRO A 50 -4.15 -3.54 5.98
N PHE A 51 -3.42 -4.63 5.80
CA PHE A 51 -3.73 -5.93 6.42
C PHE A 51 -5.18 -6.37 6.14
N GLU A 52 -5.66 -6.18 4.92
CA GLU A 52 -7.01 -6.61 4.56
C GLU A 52 -7.06 -8.15 4.46
N GLU A 53 -7.50 -8.78 5.55
CA GLU A 53 -7.73 -10.22 5.64
C GLU A 53 -8.76 -10.68 4.57
N PRO A 54 -8.38 -11.59 3.65
CA PRO A 54 -9.26 -12.00 2.54
C PRO A 54 -10.65 -12.48 2.96
N ASN A 55 -10.77 -13.11 4.13
CA ASN A 55 -12.03 -13.65 4.64
C ASN A 55 -12.79 -12.67 5.57
N GLY A 56 -12.54 -11.37 5.48
CA GLY A 56 -13.07 -10.33 6.38
C GLY A 56 -14.59 -10.05 6.35
N GLY A 57 -15.41 -10.91 5.74
CA GLY A 57 -16.86 -10.70 5.66
C GLY A 57 -17.57 -10.62 7.03
N PRO A 58 -18.82 -10.12 7.09
CA PRO A 58 -19.73 -9.83 5.97
C PRO A 58 -19.53 -8.45 5.33
N ASN A 59 -18.78 -7.54 5.97
CA ASN A 59 -18.43 -6.23 5.44
C ASN A 59 -16.98 -6.25 4.99
N PHE A 60 -16.74 -5.96 3.72
CA PHE A 60 -15.40 -5.93 3.15
C PHE A 60 -14.81 -4.53 3.17
N TYR A 61 -13.58 -4.41 2.70
CA TYR A 61 -12.75 -3.21 2.80
C TYR A 61 -13.13 -2.18 1.75
N ALA A 62 -14.00 -1.25 2.14
CA ALA A 62 -14.43 -0.14 1.29
C ALA A 62 -13.57 1.11 1.53
N PHE A 63 -13.28 1.86 0.47
CA PHE A 63 -12.77 3.23 0.59
C PHE A 63 -13.74 4.09 1.41
N GLY A 64 -13.23 5.06 2.18
CA GLY A 64 -14.02 5.97 3.00
C GLY A 64 -14.75 7.05 2.19
N GLU A 65 -16.00 7.34 2.56
CA GLU A 65 -16.81 8.41 1.92
C GLU A 65 -16.53 9.80 2.51
N ASP A 66 -15.92 9.85 3.70
CA ASP A 66 -15.48 11.05 4.41
C ASP A 66 -14.01 11.43 4.12
N LEU A 67 -13.42 10.77 3.11
CA LEU A 67 -12.00 10.86 2.76
C LEU A 67 -11.81 11.32 1.32
N ARG A 68 -10.67 12.00 1.10
CA ARG A 68 -10.08 12.27 -0.21
C ARG A 68 -8.77 11.52 -0.28
N TYR A 69 -8.62 10.73 -1.34
CA TYR A 69 -7.40 10.01 -1.64
C TYR A 69 -6.69 10.78 -2.76
N ASN A 70 -5.44 11.19 -2.53
CA ASN A 70 -4.73 12.06 -3.44
C ASN A 70 -3.42 11.45 -3.92
N ILE A 71 -3.07 11.71 -5.18
CA ILE A 71 -1.69 11.67 -5.69
C ILE A 71 -1.33 13.08 -6.15
N LYS A 72 -0.26 13.63 -5.59
CA LYS A 72 0.20 15.00 -5.77
C LYS A 72 1.54 15.01 -6.50
N ILE A 73 1.72 15.99 -7.38
CA ILE A 73 2.88 16.10 -8.27
C ILE A 73 3.45 17.51 -8.18
N ASP A 74 4.73 17.63 -7.84
CA ASP A 74 5.55 18.83 -7.95
C ASP A 74 6.43 18.73 -9.19
N SER A 75 6.26 19.65 -10.14
CA SER A 75 7.02 19.70 -11.39
C SER A 75 8.13 20.76 -11.39
N ASP A 76 8.13 21.69 -10.44
CA ASP A 76 9.05 22.83 -10.39
C ASP A 76 10.07 22.81 -9.23
N GLY A 77 9.85 21.93 -8.25
CA GLY A 77 10.75 21.60 -7.15
C GLY A 77 10.55 22.45 -5.90
N ASP A 78 9.49 23.25 -5.81
CA ASP A 78 9.21 24.10 -4.67
C ASP A 78 8.50 23.40 -3.48
N GLY A 79 8.25 22.09 -3.60
CA GLY A 79 7.62 21.27 -2.56
C GLY A 79 6.10 21.45 -2.49
N VAL A 80 5.50 22.17 -3.44
CA VAL A 80 4.06 22.40 -3.55
C VAL A 80 3.52 21.65 -4.76
N ALA A 81 2.34 21.05 -4.63
CA ALA A 81 1.73 20.31 -5.73
C ALA A 81 1.29 21.26 -6.86
N ASP A 82 1.90 21.11 -8.03
CA ASP A 82 1.44 21.71 -9.29
C ASP A 82 0.21 20.99 -9.84
N THR A 83 0.14 19.68 -9.64
CA THR A 83 -0.98 18.83 -10.08
C THR A 83 -1.41 17.90 -8.97
N THR A 84 -2.72 17.80 -8.71
CA THR A 84 -3.30 16.86 -7.76
C THR A 84 -4.41 16.05 -8.41
N TYR A 85 -4.32 14.73 -8.38
CA TYR A 85 -5.41 13.83 -8.70
C TYR A 85 -6.10 13.39 -7.41
N THR A 86 -7.40 13.62 -7.30
CA THR A 86 -8.20 13.34 -6.11
C THR A 86 -9.33 12.37 -6.44
N TRP A 87 -9.41 11.26 -5.70
CA TRP A 87 -10.54 10.33 -5.71
C TRP A 87 -11.44 10.60 -4.51
N ARG A 88 -12.76 10.59 -4.77
CA ARG A 88 -13.80 10.65 -3.73
C ARG A 88 -14.79 9.53 -3.98
N PHE A 89 -14.94 8.65 -3.00
CA PHE A 89 -15.75 7.44 -3.13
C PHE A 89 -17.15 7.62 -2.54
N HIS A 90 -18.10 6.91 -3.14
CA HIS A 90 -19.49 6.85 -2.70
C HIS A 90 -19.98 5.41 -2.73
N ASN A 91 -20.64 5.01 -1.64
CA ASN A 91 -21.19 3.68 -1.48
C ASN A 91 -22.62 3.63 -2.04
N LYS A 92 -22.93 2.55 -2.76
CA LYS A 92 -24.28 2.24 -3.25
C LYS A 92 -24.63 0.83 -2.78
N VAL A 93 -25.66 0.72 -1.95
CA VAL A 93 -26.20 -0.57 -1.49
C VAL A 93 -27.59 -0.75 -2.09
N ARG A 94 -27.78 -1.81 -2.88
CA ARG A 94 -29.04 -2.07 -3.59
C ARG A 94 -30.19 -2.42 -2.64
N ASP A 95 -29.95 -3.32 -1.68
CA ASP A 95 -30.98 -3.85 -0.80
C ASP A 95 -30.54 -3.84 0.68
N ALA A 96 -30.22 -2.65 1.20
CA ALA A 96 -29.77 -2.49 2.58
C ALA A 96 -30.84 -2.86 3.63
N ALA A 97 -32.12 -2.79 3.26
CA ALA A 97 -33.23 -3.10 4.16
C ALA A 97 -33.41 -4.61 4.39
N ASN A 98 -33.06 -5.45 3.40
CA ASN A 98 -33.32 -6.88 3.46
C ASN A 98 -32.06 -7.76 3.32
N GLN A 99 -30.89 -7.20 3.01
CA GLN A 99 -29.65 -7.96 2.80
C GLN A 99 -28.47 -7.38 3.59
N PHE A 100 -27.75 -8.25 4.28
CA PHE A 100 -26.42 -7.97 4.86
C PHE A 100 -25.27 -8.47 3.98
N LEU A 101 -25.57 -9.20 2.90
CA LEU A 101 -24.57 -9.82 2.02
C LEU A 101 -23.97 -8.81 1.05
N TYR A 102 -22.67 -8.95 0.76
CA TYR A 102 -21.97 -8.18 -0.27
C TYR A 102 -22.53 -8.47 -1.68
N ASN A 103 -22.89 -9.72 -1.94
CA ASN A 103 -23.56 -10.17 -3.16
C ASN A 103 -24.59 -11.28 -2.86
N THR A 104 -25.68 -11.34 -3.62
CA THR A 104 -26.80 -12.29 -3.42
C THR A 104 -26.74 -13.50 -4.36
N GLY A 105 -25.66 -13.65 -5.12
CA GLY A 105 -25.43 -14.70 -6.11
C GLY A 105 -24.11 -14.45 -6.86
N PRO A 106 -23.74 -15.31 -7.83
CA PRO A 106 -22.54 -15.10 -8.64
C PRO A 106 -22.55 -13.73 -9.34
N VAL A 107 -21.40 -13.06 -9.37
CA VAL A 107 -21.18 -11.74 -9.96
C VAL A 107 -20.20 -11.88 -11.10
N THR A 108 -20.64 -11.51 -12.31
CA THR A 108 -19.81 -11.56 -13.53
C THR A 108 -19.63 -10.20 -14.19
N SER A 109 -20.37 -9.18 -13.75
CA SER A 109 -20.21 -7.81 -14.20
C SER A 109 -20.36 -6.79 -13.07
N LEU A 110 -19.78 -5.60 -13.23
CA LEU A 110 -19.94 -4.50 -12.25
C LEU A 110 -21.39 -4.00 -12.16
N THR A 111 -22.21 -4.31 -13.16
CA THR A 111 -23.64 -3.99 -13.19
C THR A 111 -24.54 -5.13 -12.77
N ASP A 112 -23.99 -6.31 -12.46
CA ASP A 112 -24.74 -7.52 -12.13
C ASP A 112 -25.71 -7.27 -10.97
N PRO A 113 -27.01 -7.58 -11.11
CA PRO A 113 -27.97 -7.39 -10.04
C PRO A 113 -27.53 -8.09 -8.76
N ASN A 114 -26.82 -9.22 -8.83
CA ASN A 114 -26.35 -9.92 -7.64
C ASN A 114 -25.33 -9.13 -6.81
N LEU A 115 -24.65 -8.13 -7.38
CA LEU A 115 -23.72 -7.28 -6.64
C LEU A 115 -24.48 -6.23 -5.80
N ASN A 116 -24.64 -6.53 -4.51
CA ASN A 116 -25.45 -5.74 -3.59
C ASN A 116 -24.72 -4.47 -3.10
N PHE A 117 -23.43 -4.59 -2.78
CA PHE A 117 -22.57 -3.45 -2.42
C PHE A 117 -21.71 -3.02 -3.60
N ARG A 118 -21.66 -1.72 -3.87
CA ARG A 118 -20.86 -1.11 -4.93
C ARG A 118 -20.21 0.17 -4.44
N GLN A 119 -19.02 0.46 -4.94
CA GLN A 119 -18.43 1.79 -4.82
C GLN A 119 -18.26 2.42 -6.19
N VAL A 120 -18.56 3.70 -6.25
CA VAL A 120 -18.21 4.58 -7.37
C VAL A 120 -17.34 5.71 -6.87
N TYR A 121 -16.62 6.37 -7.77
CA TYR A 121 -15.80 7.51 -7.44
C TYR A 121 -15.91 8.63 -8.48
N ASP A 122 -15.71 9.85 -7.99
CA ASP A 122 -15.32 10.98 -8.79
C ASP A 122 -13.78 11.07 -8.81
N LEU A 123 -13.22 11.33 -9.99
CA LEU A 123 -11.80 11.66 -10.16
C LEU A 123 -11.68 13.10 -10.63
N VAL A 124 -11.02 13.93 -9.83
CA VAL A 124 -10.77 15.33 -10.12
C VAL A 124 -9.27 15.55 -10.29
N VAL A 125 -8.88 16.28 -11.32
CA VAL A 125 -7.52 16.84 -11.44
C VAL A 125 -7.55 18.32 -11.10
N SER A 126 -6.60 18.79 -10.30
CA SER A 126 -6.44 20.21 -9.98
C SER A 126 -5.03 20.67 -10.34
N HIS A 127 -4.93 21.88 -10.90
CA HIS A 127 -3.69 22.58 -11.19
C HIS A 127 -3.69 23.91 -10.43
N GLY A 128 -3.02 23.95 -9.28
CA GLY A 128 -3.18 25.07 -8.34
C GLY A 128 -4.64 25.26 -7.91
N GLN A 129 -5.24 26.40 -8.27
CA GLN A 129 -6.65 26.72 -7.95
C GLN A 129 -7.65 26.20 -8.99
N ASP A 130 -7.18 25.86 -10.20
CA ASP A 130 -8.04 25.35 -11.25
C ASP A 130 -8.31 23.87 -11.02
N SER A 131 -9.55 23.43 -11.26
CA SER A 131 -9.90 22.01 -11.15
C SER A 131 -10.83 21.55 -12.26
N LYS A 132 -10.74 20.26 -12.58
CA LYS A 132 -11.53 19.60 -13.62
C LYS A 132 -11.91 18.20 -13.18
N VAL A 133 -13.20 17.89 -13.26
CA VAL A 133 -13.70 16.52 -13.11
C VAL A 133 -13.29 15.72 -14.36
N LEU A 134 -12.48 14.68 -14.17
CA LEU A 134 -12.07 13.76 -15.23
C LEU A 134 -13.07 12.63 -15.42
N LEU A 135 -13.58 12.10 -14.31
CA LEU A 135 -14.61 11.06 -14.27
C LEU A 135 -15.61 11.39 -13.17
N HIS A 136 -16.88 11.13 -13.45
CA HIS A 136 -17.97 11.20 -12.48
C HIS A 136 -18.60 9.82 -12.33
N ASP A 137 -18.85 9.39 -11.10
CA ASP A 137 -19.55 8.13 -10.80
C ASP A 137 -18.90 6.88 -11.47
N ALA A 138 -17.58 6.87 -11.63
CA ALA A 138 -16.84 5.74 -12.20
C ALA A 138 -16.81 4.56 -11.20
N PRO A 139 -16.99 3.30 -11.62
CA PRO A 139 -17.02 2.20 -10.67
C PRO A 139 -15.61 1.83 -10.19
N ALA A 140 -15.48 1.55 -8.89
CA ALA A 140 -14.35 0.80 -8.35
C ALA A 140 -14.57 -0.71 -8.56
N ALA A 141 -13.49 -1.49 -8.68
CA ALA A 141 -13.59 -2.94 -8.66
C ALA A 141 -14.08 -3.40 -7.26
N PRO A 142 -15.05 -4.33 -7.18
CA PRO A 142 -15.54 -4.80 -5.90
C PRO A 142 -14.46 -5.61 -5.17
N SER A 143 -14.50 -5.63 -3.83
CA SER A 143 -13.64 -6.51 -3.02
C SER A 143 -13.87 -7.97 -3.41
N ARG A 144 -12.81 -8.79 -3.39
CA ARG A 144 -12.89 -10.18 -3.83
C ARG A 144 -13.48 -11.08 -2.75
N VAL A 145 -14.81 -11.22 -2.75
CA VAL A 145 -15.54 -12.04 -1.76
C VAL A 145 -15.15 -13.52 -1.78
N GLY A 146 -14.82 -14.05 -2.96
CA GLY A 146 -14.34 -15.44 -3.11
C GLY A 146 -14.80 -16.10 -4.41
N PRO A 147 -14.27 -17.31 -4.72
CA PRO A 147 -14.49 -17.96 -6.02
C PRO A 147 -15.96 -18.29 -6.35
N ALA A 148 -16.77 -18.64 -5.36
CA ALA A 148 -18.20 -18.92 -5.58
C ALA A 148 -18.99 -17.65 -5.94
N SER A 149 -18.65 -16.52 -5.30
CA SER A 149 -19.26 -15.22 -5.56
C SER A 149 -18.75 -14.58 -6.84
N MET A 150 -17.46 -14.72 -7.15
CA MET A 150 -16.79 -14.04 -8.25
C MET A 150 -15.89 -15.02 -9.02
N PRO A 151 -16.50 -15.92 -9.83
CA PRO A 151 -15.79 -17.05 -10.44
C PRO A 151 -14.70 -16.63 -11.43
N ASN A 152 -14.82 -15.46 -12.06
CA ASN A 152 -13.77 -14.87 -12.88
C ASN A 152 -13.48 -13.44 -12.42
N TYR A 153 -12.86 -13.32 -11.24
CA TYR A 153 -12.55 -12.02 -10.65
C TYR A 153 -11.63 -11.15 -11.52
N ALA A 154 -10.69 -11.74 -12.26
CA ALA A 154 -9.82 -10.99 -13.16
C ALA A 154 -10.61 -10.22 -14.23
N SER A 155 -11.56 -10.91 -14.89
CA SER A 155 -12.47 -10.27 -15.86
C SER A 155 -13.35 -9.21 -15.20
N LEU A 156 -13.89 -9.50 -14.03
CA LEU A 156 -14.71 -8.55 -13.27
C LEU A 156 -13.94 -7.28 -12.89
N ARG A 157 -12.71 -7.42 -12.36
CA ARG A 157 -11.82 -6.31 -12.00
C ARG A 157 -11.45 -5.46 -13.22
N ASN A 158 -11.13 -6.10 -14.35
CA ASN A 158 -10.75 -5.38 -15.58
C ASN A 158 -11.87 -4.47 -16.10
N GLN A 159 -13.14 -4.75 -15.79
CA GLN A 159 -14.25 -3.86 -16.12
C GLN A 159 -14.21 -2.53 -15.36
N ALA A 160 -13.39 -2.37 -14.32
CA ALA A 160 -13.24 -1.12 -13.56
C ALA A 160 -12.15 -0.19 -14.13
N ILE A 161 -11.37 -0.64 -15.12
CA ILE A 161 -10.39 0.20 -15.80
C ILE A 161 -11.13 1.23 -16.67
N ARG A 162 -10.77 2.51 -16.53
CA ARG A 162 -11.39 3.62 -17.27
C ARG A 162 -10.34 4.42 -18.03
N THR A 163 -10.68 4.88 -19.23
CA THR A 163 -9.87 5.83 -19.99
C THR A 163 -10.09 7.24 -19.45
N LEU A 164 -9.07 8.08 -19.56
CA LEU A 164 -9.13 9.47 -19.08
C LEU A 164 -9.20 10.47 -20.25
N PRO A 165 -9.93 11.58 -20.10
CA PRO A 165 -9.85 12.70 -21.03
C PRO A 165 -8.41 13.21 -21.14
N GLY A 166 -7.94 13.51 -22.36
CA GLY A 166 -6.55 13.92 -22.60
C GLY A 166 -5.55 12.76 -22.70
N GLY A 167 -6.03 11.52 -22.59
CA GLY A 167 -5.22 10.31 -22.69
C GLY A 167 -4.83 9.76 -21.33
N GLY A 168 -4.61 8.45 -21.28
CA GLY A 168 -4.29 7.73 -20.06
C GLY A 168 -5.45 6.86 -19.55
N ARG A 169 -5.22 6.20 -18.42
CA ARG A 169 -6.17 5.26 -17.80
C ARG A 169 -6.12 5.37 -16.28
N THR A 170 -7.20 4.97 -15.62
CA THR A 170 -7.29 4.84 -14.16
C THR A 170 -7.90 3.50 -13.75
N PHE A 171 -7.57 3.07 -12.54
CA PHE A 171 -8.14 1.91 -11.85
C PHE A 171 -8.30 2.27 -10.36
N ALA A 172 -9.35 1.77 -9.71
CA ALA A 172 -9.51 1.79 -8.27
C ALA A 172 -10.13 0.48 -7.79
N GLY A 173 -9.62 -0.09 -6.71
CA GLY A 173 -10.15 -1.30 -6.09
C GLY A 173 -9.10 -2.11 -5.36
N GLN A 174 -9.52 -3.25 -4.83
CA GLN A 174 -8.66 -4.14 -4.04
C GLN A 174 -7.56 -4.78 -4.90
N SER A 175 -6.36 -4.86 -4.35
CA SER A 175 -5.28 -5.71 -4.84
C SER A 175 -4.68 -6.51 -3.69
N GLU A 176 -3.87 -7.49 -4.04
CA GLU A 176 -2.89 -7.99 -3.08
C GLU A 176 -1.89 -6.87 -2.75
N ASP A 177 -1.28 -6.92 -1.56
CA ASP A 177 -0.34 -5.90 -1.09
C ASP A 177 1.00 -5.99 -1.83
N PRO A 178 1.36 -5.02 -2.68
CA PRO A 178 2.62 -5.06 -3.40
C PRO A 178 3.83 -4.67 -2.55
N PHE A 179 3.64 -4.26 -1.28
CA PHE A 179 4.74 -4.09 -0.35
C PHE A 179 5.09 -5.44 0.25
N PHE A 180 6.32 -5.89 0.02
CA PHE A 180 6.86 -7.10 0.62
C PHE A 180 7.95 -6.70 1.61
N ALA A 181 7.83 -7.20 2.83
CA ALA A 181 8.80 -6.92 3.88
C ALA A 181 8.67 -7.92 5.02
N ASP A 182 9.81 -8.23 5.64
CA ASP A 182 9.79 -8.86 6.94
C ASP A 182 9.58 -7.80 8.03
N LEU A 183 8.42 -7.75 8.69
CA LEU A 183 8.16 -6.75 9.73
C LEU A 183 8.71 -7.17 11.10
N ARG A 184 9.35 -8.33 11.22
CA ARG A 184 10.08 -8.72 12.42
C ARG A 184 11.33 -7.85 12.66
N VAL A 185 11.59 -6.84 11.83
CA VAL A 185 12.74 -5.93 11.96
C VAL A 185 12.64 -5.18 13.28
N PHE A 186 11.39 -4.97 13.70
CA PHE A 186 11.08 -4.30 14.95
C PHE A 186 11.21 -5.24 16.16
N ASP A 187 11.37 -6.55 15.96
CA ASP A 187 11.89 -7.48 16.98
C ASP A 187 13.42 -7.36 17.05
N LEU A 188 13.82 -6.17 17.53
CA LEU A 188 15.16 -5.57 17.57
C LEU A 188 16.14 -6.15 16.55
N LEU A 189 15.81 -5.86 15.29
CA LEU A 189 16.50 -6.24 14.09
C LEU A 189 16.59 -7.78 13.99
N TYR A 190 15.43 -8.35 13.70
CA TYR A 190 15.22 -9.75 13.35
C TYR A 190 15.94 -10.73 14.29
N GLY A 191 15.70 -10.51 15.59
CA GLY A 191 16.17 -11.35 16.70
C GLY A 191 17.59 -11.08 17.17
N GLY A 192 18.29 -10.08 16.61
CA GLY A 192 19.61 -9.62 17.08
C GLY A 192 20.82 -10.40 16.54
N ASN A 193 20.61 -11.38 15.68
CA ASN A 193 21.67 -12.08 14.92
C ASN A 193 21.29 -12.29 13.43
N LEU A 194 20.19 -11.68 12.97
CA LEU A 194 19.64 -11.78 11.61
C LEU A 194 19.08 -13.17 11.23
N SER A 195 18.93 -14.11 12.19
CA SER A 195 18.46 -15.48 11.89
C SER A 195 16.95 -15.59 11.65
N GLU A 196 16.19 -14.55 11.99
CA GLU A 196 14.73 -14.56 11.94
C GLU A 196 14.15 -13.75 10.77
N ARG A 197 14.92 -13.68 9.69
CA ARG A 197 14.58 -13.04 8.42
C ARG A 197 13.89 -13.99 7.44
N GLY A 198 13.38 -13.45 6.34
CA GLY A 198 12.85 -14.20 5.20
C GLY A 198 11.37 -14.55 5.30
N GLN A 199 10.65 -13.95 6.25
CA GLN A 199 9.20 -14.07 6.31
C GLN A 199 8.56 -12.77 5.83
N ASP A 200 8.01 -12.79 4.62
CA ASP A 200 7.09 -11.73 4.20
C ASP A 200 5.89 -11.68 5.15
N THR A 201 5.81 -10.60 5.93
CA THR A 201 4.76 -10.41 6.93
C THR A 201 3.46 -9.90 6.31
N LEU A 202 3.54 -9.34 5.10
CA LEU A 202 2.40 -8.79 4.36
C LEU A 202 1.81 -9.82 3.40
N ALA A 203 2.57 -10.88 3.08
CA ALA A 203 2.08 -11.96 2.25
C ALA A 203 0.73 -12.52 2.70
N GLY A 204 -0.18 -12.65 1.73
CA GLY A 204 -1.56 -13.13 1.94
C GLY A 204 -2.57 -12.04 2.31
N TYR A 205 -2.12 -10.83 2.66
CA TYR A 205 -3.00 -9.68 2.89
C TYR A 205 -3.31 -8.92 1.60
N ASN A 206 -4.41 -8.18 1.62
CA ASN A 206 -4.78 -7.26 0.56
C ASN A 206 -4.66 -5.80 1.02
N VAL A 207 -4.77 -4.90 0.05
CA VAL A 207 -4.90 -3.44 0.22
C VAL A 207 -5.88 -2.89 -0.80
N ASN A 208 -6.33 -1.67 -0.58
CA ASN A 208 -7.10 -0.89 -1.54
C ASN A 208 -6.20 0.04 -2.34
N SER A 209 -6.29 -0.02 -3.67
CA SER A 209 -5.32 0.63 -4.54
C SER A 209 -6.01 1.57 -5.53
N VAL A 210 -5.39 2.72 -5.77
CA VAL A 210 -5.71 3.58 -6.92
C VAL A 210 -4.52 3.64 -7.87
N ALA A 211 -4.79 3.68 -9.16
CA ALA A 211 -3.78 3.70 -10.20
C ALA A 211 -4.11 4.72 -11.28
N LEU A 212 -3.07 5.33 -11.83
CA LEU A 212 -3.11 6.15 -13.04
C LEU A 212 -1.99 5.73 -14.00
N GLN A 213 -2.26 5.76 -15.30
CA GLN A 213 -1.26 5.74 -16.37
C GLN A 213 -1.44 7.02 -17.18
N ILE A 214 -0.54 8.00 -17.02
CA ILE A 214 -0.70 9.39 -17.49
C ILE A 214 0.40 9.76 -18.48
N PRO A 215 0.10 10.47 -19.58
CA PRO A 215 1.13 11.01 -20.46
C PRO A 215 2.15 11.88 -19.72
N LYS A 216 3.44 11.70 -20.00
CA LYS A 216 4.53 12.47 -19.36
C LYS A 216 4.35 13.99 -19.48
N SER A 217 3.77 14.45 -20.58
CA SER A 217 3.46 15.86 -20.83
C SER A 217 2.38 16.44 -19.92
N GLN A 218 1.55 15.63 -19.25
CA GLN A 218 0.60 16.14 -18.27
C GLN A 218 1.22 16.33 -16.88
N LEU A 219 2.39 15.73 -16.63
CA LEU A 219 3.10 15.81 -15.35
C LEU A 219 4.27 16.80 -15.40
N ALA A 220 4.90 16.94 -16.56
CA ALA A 220 6.07 17.79 -16.73
C ALA A 220 5.73 19.28 -16.62
N LEU A 221 6.66 20.05 -16.03
CA LEU A 221 6.58 21.50 -15.98
C LEU A 221 6.37 22.08 -17.38
N ARG A 222 5.35 22.93 -17.51
CA ARG A 222 4.91 23.56 -18.79
C ARG A 222 4.56 22.55 -19.89
N GLY A 223 4.21 21.33 -19.49
CA GLY A 223 3.85 20.22 -20.37
C GLY A 223 4.96 19.72 -21.28
N ASN A 224 6.23 19.98 -20.96
CA ASN A 224 7.37 19.61 -21.80
C ASN A 224 8.33 18.67 -21.06
N SER A 225 8.07 17.37 -21.15
CA SER A 225 8.88 16.33 -20.49
C SER A 225 10.30 16.21 -21.06
N SER A 226 10.56 16.70 -22.28
CA SER A 226 11.92 16.71 -22.85
C SER A 226 12.80 17.82 -22.26
N ARG A 227 12.20 18.92 -21.80
CA ARG A 227 12.91 20.01 -21.10
C ARG A 227 12.89 19.85 -19.59
N ASN A 228 11.80 19.30 -19.06
CA ASN A 228 11.53 19.19 -17.63
C ASN A 228 11.14 17.75 -17.30
N PRO A 229 12.11 16.82 -17.30
CA PRO A 229 11.82 15.39 -17.17
C PRO A 229 11.59 14.94 -15.73
N VAL A 230 11.93 15.75 -14.73
CA VAL A 230 11.86 15.39 -13.31
C VAL A 230 10.57 15.90 -12.69
N VAL A 231 9.92 15.04 -11.90
CA VAL A 231 8.77 15.36 -11.05
C VAL A 231 8.95 14.74 -9.66
N GLY A 232 8.44 15.40 -8.63
CA GLY A 232 8.26 14.88 -7.28
C GLY A 232 6.84 14.36 -7.12
N ILE A 233 6.67 13.22 -6.44
CA ILE A 233 5.38 12.57 -6.24
C ILE A 233 5.21 12.22 -4.75
N TRP A 234 4.00 12.42 -4.24
CA TRP A 234 3.57 11.88 -2.94
C TRP A 234 2.06 11.63 -2.95
N SER A 235 1.60 10.73 -2.09
CA SER A 235 0.18 10.48 -1.87
C SER A 235 -0.27 11.04 -0.52
N THR A 236 -1.53 11.44 -0.42
CA THR A 236 -2.11 11.92 0.85
C THR A 236 -3.53 11.44 1.04
N THR A 237 -3.93 11.38 2.31
CA THR A 237 -5.34 11.29 2.69
C THR A 237 -5.77 12.61 3.31
N ASP A 238 -6.85 13.21 2.81
CA ASP A 238 -7.53 14.31 3.51
C ASP A 238 -8.86 13.81 4.10
N ARG A 239 -9.19 14.26 5.31
CA ARG A 239 -10.46 13.93 5.99
C ARG A 239 -11.34 15.16 6.16
N GLN A 240 -12.65 14.94 5.99
CA GLN A 240 -13.65 15.95 6.31
C GLN A 240 -13.92 16.05 7.82
N GLY A 241 -13.96 17.27 8.36
CA GLY A 241 -14.53 17.54 9.69
C GLY A 241 -13.61 17.33 10.90
N VAL A 242 -12.31 17.10 10.71
CA VAL A 242 -11.34 17.07 11.81
C VAL A 242 -11.02 18.50 12.28
N GLN A 243 -11.24 18.79 13.56
CA GLN A 243 -10.66 19.96 14.23
C GLN A 243 -9.25 19.61 14.67
N VAL A 244 -8.24 19.96 13.88
CA VAL A 244 -6.86 20.04 14.40
C VAL A 244 -6.79 21.33 15.21
N SER A 245 -6.36 21.23 16.47
CA SER A 245 -6.18 22.38 17.35
C SER A 245 -4.95 23.18 16.94
N ASP A 246 -4.96 23.77 15.74
CA ASP A 246 -3.98 24.76 15.34
C ASP A 246 -4.67 26.11 15.19
N SER A 247 -4.22 27.08 15.98
CA SER A 247 -4.79 28.41 16.13
C SER A 247 -4.63 29.30 14.87
N ARG A 248 -4.31 28.70 13.73
CA ARG A 248 -3.91 29.38 12.48
C ARG A 248 -4.88 29.23 11.30
N SER A 249 -5.91 28.37 11.34
CA SER A 249 -6.87 28.31 10.23
C SER A 249 -8.14 29.13 10.49
N GLN A 250 -8.06 30.42 10.18
CA GLN A 250 -9.23 31.25 9.92
C GLN A 250 -9.66 31.05 8.45
N ARG A 251 -10.90 30.57 8.26
CA ARG A 251 -11.65 30.36 6.99
C ARG A 251 -11.25 29.18 6.10
N GLY A 252 -12.21 28.30 5.84
CA GLY A 252 -12.49 27.89 4.45
C GLY A 252 -12.57 26.40 4.18
N ASP A 253 -11.53 25.63 4.47
CA ASP A 253 -11.48 24.24 3.99
C ASP A 253 -11.91 23.22 5.06
N ARG A 254 -12.93 22.43 4.71
CA ARG A 254 -13.46 21.34 5.54
C ARG A 254 -12.56 20.11 5.53
N TRP A 255 -11.59 20.06 4.63
CA TRP A 255 -10.66 18.94 4.44
C TRP A 255 -9.32 19.22 5.12
N LYS A 256 -8.80 18.22 5.83
CA LYS A 256 -7.49 18.28 6.50
C LYS A 256 -6.68 17.06 6.12
N GLN A 257 -5.44 17.26 5.69
CA GLN A 257 -4.50 16.17 5.47
C GLN A 257 -4.24 15.45 6.79
N VAL A 258 -4.35 14.13 6.79
CA VAL A 258 -4.15 13.28 7.98
C VAL A 258 -3.07 12.22 7.78
N SER A 259 -2.70 11.93 6.53
CA SER A 259 -1.62 11.00 6.16
C SER A 259 -0.92 11.49 4.89
N ARG A 260 0.38 11.22 4.79
CA ARG A 260 1.22 11.47 3.61
C ARG A 260 2.30 10.38 3.47
N LEU A 261 2.57 9.95 2.24
CA LEU A 261 3.75 9.15 1.90
C LEU A 261 4.43 9.67 0.62
N GLY A 262 5.76 9.79 0.68
CA GLY A 262 6.65 10.11 -0.44
C GLY A 262 7.65 8.97 -0.66
N ASN A 263 8.90 9.15 -0.25
CA ASN A 263 9.89 8.09 -0.26
C ASN A 263 9.50 6.97 0.71
N PRO A 264 9.75 5.70 0.33
CA PRO A 264 9.54 4.57 1.23
C PRO A 264 10.39 4.74 2.50
N LEU A 265 9.87 4.26 3.62
CA LEU A 265 10.57 4.09 4.89
C LEU A 265 10.97 5.40 5.61
N VAL A 266 10.74 6.58 5.03
CA VAL A 266 11.07 7.85 5.71
C VAL A 266 10.20 8.04 6.95
N ASN A 267 8.88 7.90 6.83
CA ASN A 267 7.99 8.07 7.97
C ASN A 267 8.13 6.94 9.00
N GLU A 268 8.57 5.77 8.55
CA GLU A 268 8.63 4.52 9.29
C GLU A 268 9.87 4.47 10.19
N VAL A 269 11.06 4.69 9.60
CA VAL A 269 12.36 4.45 10.25
C VAL A 269 13.32 5.63 10.24
N VAL A 270 12.97 6.76 9.59
CA VAL A 270 13.77 8.00 9.65
C VAL A 270 13.13 9.01 10.61
N VAL A 271 11.84 9.29 10.46
CA VAL A 271 11.10 10.25 11.31
C VAL A 271 10.94 9.69 12.72
N PRO A 272 11.45 10.37 13.77
CA PRO A 272 11.24 9.92 15.14
C PRO A 272 9.75 9.91 15.51
N LEU A 273 9.35 8.94 16.33
CA LEU A 273 7.96 8.72 16.74
C LEU A 273 7.22 10.01 17.16
N LYS A 274 7.88 10.89 17.94
CA LYS A 274 7.31 12.16 18.39
C LYS A 274 6.84 13.08 17.25
N TYR A 275 7.42 12.95 16.06
CA TYR A 275 7.20 13.86 14.94
C TYR A 275 6.36 13.25 13.80
N LYS A 276 5.97 11.97 13.89
CA LYS A 276 5.26 11.28 12.80
C LYS A 276 3.88 11.86 12.51
N ASP A 277 3.07 12.12 13.55
CA ASP A 277 1.76 12.76 13.36
C ASP A 277 1.90 14.15 12.73
N ALA A 278 2.92 14.92 13.13
CA ALA A 278 3.19 16.23 12.53
C ALA A 278 3.59 16.09 11.05
N PHE A 279 4.53 15.20 10.74
CA PHE A 279 4.99 14.92 9.38
C PHE A 279 3.83 14.55 8.44
N ASN A 280 2.89 13.73 8.90
CA ASN A 280 1.70 13.32 8.15
C ASN A 280 0.78 14.49 7.77
N THR A 281 0.77 15.55 8.57
CA THR A 281 -0.08 16.74 8.35
C THR A 281 0.61 17.85 7.55
N LEU A 282 1.93 17.77 7.37
CA LEU A 282 2.72 18.79 6.67
C LEU A 282 2.72 18.55 5.16
N ASN A 283 2.86 19.65 4.41
CA ASN A 283 3.20 19.60 3.00
C ASN A 283 4.73 19.53 2.82
N PRO A 284 5.23 18.95 1.70
CA PRO A 284 6.66 18.80 1.47
C PRO A 284 7.47 20.12 1.52
N ASP A 285 6.90 21.25 1.09
CA ASP A 285 7.54 22.58 1.14
C ASP A 285 7.99 23.01 2.56
N GLN A 286 7.38 22.40 3.58
CA GLN A 286 7.64 22.68 4.98
C GLN A 286 8.66 21.73 5.62
N ASP A 287 9.03 20.62 4.98
CA ASP A 287 9.85 19.56 5.58
C ASP A 287 11.20 20.08 6.08
N ARG A 288 11.87 20.89 5.26
CA ARG A 288 13.15 21.54 5.62
C ARG A 288 13.08 22.45 6.85
N THR A 289 11.89 22.84 7.28
CA THR A 289 11.70 23.70 8.46
C THR A 289 11.59 22.88 9.76
N VAL A 290 11.38 21.57 9.65
CA VAL A 290 11.32 20.64 10.78
C VAL A 290 12.73 20.10 11.05
N GLN A 291 13.58 20.95 11.64
CA GLN A 291 15.00 20.63 11.88
C GLN A 291 15.23 19.25 12.52
N PRO A 292 14.45 18.79 13.53
CA PRO A 292 14.66 17.47 14.10
C PRO A 292 14.49 16.30 13.12
N VAL A 293 13.66 16.44 12.09
CA VAL A 293 13.49 15.43 11.04
C VAL A 293 14.66 15.48 10.06
N VAL A 294 15.04 16.69 9.62
CA VAL A 294 16.22 16.90 8.77
C VAL A 294 17.49 16.35 9.42
N ASP A 295 17.66 16.58 10.73
CA ASP A 295 18.78 16.05 11.50
C ASP A 295 18.82 14.53 11.49
N LYS A 296 17.67 13.83 11.42
CA LYS A 296 17.62 12.36 11.32
C LYS A 296 17.85 11.80 9.94
N VAL A 297 17.67 12.61 8.90
CA VAL A 297 18.18 12.27 7.57
C VAL A 297 19.71 12.33 7.56
N LEU A 298 20.30 13.38 8.17
CA LEU A 298 21.75 13.59 8.20
C LEU A 298 22.49 12.73 9.24
N ASP A 299 21.81 12.34 10.32
CA ASP A 299 22.33 11.54 11.42
C ASP A 299 21.33 10.41 11.77
N PRO A 300 21.20 9.39 10.90
CA PRO A 300 20.19 8.36 11.03
C PRO A 300 20.39 7.48 12.27
N ILE A 301 19.28 7.05 12.86
CA ILE A 301 19.27 6.19 14.05
C ILE A 301 19.70 4.76 13.70
N LEU A 302 19.24 4.25 12.55
CA LEU A 302 19.37 2.84 12.17
C LEU A 302 20.84 2.35 12.12
N PRO A 303 21.80 3.05 11.48
CA PRO A 303 23.17 2.56 11.43
C PRO A 303 23.87 2.47 12.79
N LYS A 304 23.54 3.38 13.71
CA LYS A 304 24.05 3.33 15.09
C LYS A 304 23.50 2.11 15.84
N LEU A 305 22.27 1.73 15.56
CA LEU A 305 21.65 0.54 16.14
C LEU A 305 22.28 -0.73 15.55
N ILE A 306 22.46 -0.80 14.24
CA ILE A 306 23.12 -1.94 13.56
C ILE A 306 24.56 -2.10 14.07
N GLN A 307 25.34 -1.03 14.21
CA GLN A 307 26.68 -1.10 14.80
C GLN A 307 26.65 -1.67 16.22
N LYS A 308 25.68 -1.27 17.04
CA LYS A 308 25.56 -1.76 18.41
C LYS A 308 25.20 -3.24 18.48
N VAL A 309 24.36 -3.74 17.57
CA VAL A 309 23.85 -5.12 17.60
C VAL A 309 24.80 -6.09 16.89
N TYR A 310 25.34 -5.70 15.73
CA TYR A 310 26.10 -6.60 14.86
C TYR A 310 27.58 -6.22 14.68
N GLY A 311 28.01 -5.05 15.15
CA GLY A 311 29.38 -4.57 14.98
C GLY A 311 29.71 -4.06 13.57
N VAL A 312 28.72 -3.94 12.67
CA VAL A 312 28.91 -3.29 11.36
C VAL A 312 29.14 -1.80 11.57
N PRO A 313 30.28 -1.21 11.14
CA PRO A 313 30.58 0.18 11.42
C PRO A 313 29.56 1.13 10.78
N ALA A 314 28.95 1.99 11.60
CA ALA A 314 28.05 3.02 11.12
C ALA A 314 28.83 4.03 10.26
N PRO A 315 28.32 4.43 9.07
CA PRO A 315 28.97 5.42 8.24
C PRO A 315 29.10 6.78 8.95
N ALA A 316 30.14 7.53 8.59
CA ALA A 316 30.38 8.86 9.14
C ALA A 316 29.24 9.83 8.78
N THR A 317 28.85 10.65 9.75
CA THR A 317 27.86 11.71 9.56
C THR A 317 28.56 13.07 9.37
N PRO A 318 27.92 14.06 8.71
CA PRO A 318 26.56 14.06 8.17
C PRO A 318 26.39 13.26 6.87
N ARG A 319 25.28 12.52 6.78
CA ARG A 319 24.87 11.71 5.62
C ARG A 319 24.23 12.53 4.52
N LYS A 320 25.08 13.29 3.81
CA LYS A 320 24.68 14.16 2.70
C LYS A 320 24.14 13.38 1.48
N ASP A 321 24.52 12.12 1.34
CA ASP A 321 23.97 11.19 0.35
C ASP A 321 22.51 10.85 0.64
N LEU A 322 22.13 10.63 1.90
CA LEU A 322 20.73 10.42 2.28
C LEU A 322 19.90 11.70 2.14
N PHE A 323 20.49 12.86 2.46
CA PHE A 323 19.86 14.16 2.19
C PHE A 323 19.60 14.34 0.69
N GLU A 324 20.54 13.92 -0.16
CA GLU A 324 20.39 13.95 -1.60
C GLU A 324 19.27 13.01 -2.08
N ILE A 325 19.23 11.77 -1.58
CA ILE A 325 18.19 10.78 -1.94
C ILE A 325 16.80 11.25 -1.52
N TYR A 326 16.61 11.64 -0.24
CA TYR A 326 15.28 11.88 0.31
C TYR A 326 14.76 13.30 0.09
N LEU A 327 15.64 14.32 0.03
CA LEU A 327 15.20 15.71 0.10
C LEU A 327 15.46 16.54 -1.17
N THR A 328 16.53 16.31 -1.92
CA THR A 328 16.83 17.15 -3.11
C THR A 328 16.76 16.42 -4.45
N GLY A 329 16.80 15.09 -4.43
CA GLY A 329 17.10 14.27 -5.59
C GLY A 329 18.59 14.27 -5.95
N ILE A 330 18.99 13.29 -6.75
CA ILE A 330 20.37 13.02 -7.14
C ILE A 330 20.75 13.87 -8.37
N CYS A 331 21.78 14.71 -8.20
CA CYS A 331 22.43 15.42 -9.28
C CYS A 331 23.91 15.69 -8.97
N LYS A 332 24.77 15.80 -9.98
CA LYS A 332 26.22 16.02 -9.75
C LYS A 332 26.54 17.25 -8.91
N ALA A 333 25.66 18.26 -8.98
CA ALA A 333 25.76 19.52 -8.25
C ALA A 333 25.02 19.53 -6.90
N CYS A 334 24.27 18.47 -6.57
CA CYS A 334 23.38 18.40 -5.41
C CYS A 334 24.10 17.81 -4.19
N GLY A 335 24.89 16.75 -4.38
CA GLY A 335 25.50 16.06 -3.26
C GLY A 335 26.72 15.20 -3.61
N PRO A 336 27.05 14.23 -2.74
CA PRO A 336 28.19 13.35 -2.93
C PRO A 336 27.99 12.36 -4.09
N VAL A 337 26.74 12.01 -4.45
CA VAL A 337 26.46 11.06 -5.54
C VAL A 337 26.72 11.74 -6.87
N LYS A 338 27.70 11.24 -7.65
CA LYS A 338 28.18 11.89 -8.89
C LYS A 338 27.40 11.45 -10.14
N ALA A 339 26.07 11.47 -10.05
CA ALA A 339 25.17 11.15 -11.14
C ALA A 339 24.12 12.25 -11.33
N ASP A 340 23.61 12.40 -12.56
CA ASP A 340 22.41 13.21 -12.83
C ASP A 340 21.25 12.24 -13.01
N LEU A 341 20.34 12.21 -12.04
CA LEU A 341 19.23 11.27 -12.05
C LEU A 341 17.91 12.01 -11.91
N ASN A 342 17.49 12.42 -10.72
CA ASN A 342 16.11 12.81 -10.44
C ASN A 342 15.96 14.10 -9.61
N ALA A 343 16.98 14.97 -9.55
CA ALA A 343 16.80 16.28 -8.91
C ALA A 343 16.01 17.25 -9.81
N HIS A 344 15.05 18.01 -9.27
CA HIS A 344 14.31 19.03 -10.03
C HIS A 344 15.20 20.09 -10.65
N ARG A 345 16.39 20.32 -10.10
CA ARG A 345 17.43 21.19 -10.69
C ARG A 345 17.86 20.75 -12.10
N LEU A 346 17.55 19.52 -12.52
CA LEU A 346 17.76 19.03 -13.88
C LEU A 346 16.68 19.50 -14.88
N ASN A 347 15.56 20.05 -14.40
CA ASN A 347 14.54 20.67 -15.25
C ASN A 347 15.05 22.01 -15.78
N LYS A 348 15.06 22.17 -17.11
CA LYS A 348 15.62 23.37 -17.77
C LYS A 348 14.85 24.64 -17.47
N ASP A 349 13.55 24.53 -17.20
CA ASP A 349 12.65 25.65 -17.02
C ASP A 349 12.30 25.91 -15.54
N ALA A 350 12.80 25.08 -14.61
CA ALA A 350 12.57 25.25 -13.18
C ALA A 350 13.35 26.45 -12.63
N ASN A 351 12.75 27.17 -11.67
CA ASN A 351 13.41 28.28 -11.02
C ASN A 351 14.29 27.78 -9.88
N LEU A 352 15.59 27.72 -10.11
CA LEU A 352 16.57 27.22 -9.12
C LEU A 352 16.53 27.92 -7.76
N ARG A 353 15.99 29.14 -7.66
CA ARG A 353 15.85 29.86 -6.37
C ARG A 353 14.60 29.45 -5.57
N ARG A 354 13.64 28.80 -6.22
CA ARG A 354 12.40 28.31 -5.58
C ARG A 354 12.51 26.85 -5.15
N ILE A 355 13.47 26.10 -5.72
CA ILE A 355 13.67 24.71 -5.36
C ILE A 355 14.03 24.61 -3.87
N VAL A 356 13.32 23.76 -3.15
CA VAL A 356 13.54 23.50 -1.72
C VAL A 356 13.82 22.02 -1.46
N PRO A 357 14.58 21.69 -0.41
CA PRO A 357 14.60 20.31 0.09
C PRO A 357 13.21 19.89 0.60
N ALA A 358 12.67 18.82 0.04
CA ALA A 358 11.31 18.33 0.30
C ALA A 358 11.28 16.79 0.23
N GLU A 359 10.55 16.14 1.13
CA GLU A 359 10.38 14.69 1.14
C GLU A 359 9.35 14.30 0.06
N GLU A 360 9.85 13.71 -1.03
CA GLU A 360 9.07 13.36 -2.22
C GLU A 360 9.70 12.17 -2.95
N LEU A 361 8.88 11.28 -3.51
CA LEU A 361 9.34 10.26 -4.44
C LEU A 361 9.64 10.92 -5.79
N ARG A 362 10.93 11.12 -6.12
CA ARG A 362 11.33 11.84 -7.33
C ARG A 362 11.59 10.91 -8.50
N LEU A 363 10.91 11.16 -9.62
CA LEU A 363 11.04 10.39 -10.87
C LEU A 363 11.57 11.27 -12.00
N ASN A 364 12.66 10.83 -12.64
CA ASN A 364 13.08 11.28 -13.96
C ASN A 364 12.42 10.43 -15.05
N MET A 365 11.40 11.02 -15.66
CA MET A 365 10.61 10.43 -16.73
C MET A 365 11.39 10.25 -18.04
N ALA A 366 12.59 10.80 -18.20
CA ALA A 366 13.43 10.55 -19.36
C ALA A 366 14.15 9.19 -19.30
N VAL A 367 14.25 8.59 -18.11
CA VAL A 367 14.80 7.23 -17.97
C VAL A 367 13.81 6.22 -18.54
N SER A 368 14.29 5.42 -19.49
CA SER A 368 13.50 4.36 -20.12
C SER A 368 13.30 3.18 -19.16
N PRO A 369 12.19 2.44 -19.25
CA PRO A 369 12.03 1.20 -18.49
C PRO A 369 13.20 0.24 -18.73
N ALA A 370 13.66 -0.41 -17.67
CA ALA A 370 14.72 -1.40 -17.79
C ALA A 370 14.23 -2.65 -18.53
N ALA A 371 15.06 -3.16 -19.46
CA ALA A 371 14.76 -4.40 -20.17
C ALA A 371 14.80 -5.62 -19.24
N ASN A 372 15.72 -5.61 -18.26
CA ASN A 372 15.85 -6.61 -17.22
C ASN A 372 15.89 -5.88 -15.86
N PRO A 373 14.72 -5.57 -15.26
CA PRO A 373 14.65 -4.90 -13.97
C PRO A 373 15.45 -5.65 -12.90
N ASN A 374 16.25 -4.92 -12.12
CA ASN A 374 16.92 -5.46 -10.94
C ASN A 374 16.24 -4.95 -9.66
N ARG A 375 15.98 -5.85 -8.70
CA ARG A 375 15.30 -5.51 -7.43
C ARG A 375 16.02 -4.41 -6.64
N LEU A 376 17.35 -4.31 -6.76
CA LEU A 376 18.18 -3.31 -6.08
C LEU A 376 18.27 -1.96 -6.81
N GLY A 377 17.55 -1.79 -7.93
CA GLY A 377 17.43 -0.53 -8.65
C GLY A 377 18.80 0.12 -8.95
N VAL A 378 18.94 1.38 -8.57
CA VAL A 378 20.12 2.19 -8.87
C VAL A 378 21.40 1.60 -8.28
N LEU A 379 21.33 0.93 -7.12
CA LEU A 379 22.51 0.31 -6.50
C LEU A 379 23.07 -0.85 -7.34
N ALA A 380 22.26 -1.47 -8.19
CA ALA A 380 22.68 -2.48 -9.15
C ALA A 380 22.90 -1.92 -10.58
N GLY A 381 22.91 -0.59 -10.74
CA GLY A 381 23.08 0.07 -12.04
C GLY A 381 21.79 0.17 -12.87
N ASP A 382 20.65 -0.23 -12.33
CA ASP A 382 19.34 -0.08 -12.96
C ASP A 382 18.73 1.29 -12.61
N LEU A 383 18.95 2.28 -13.48
CA LEU A 383 18.49 3.64 -13.28
C LEU A 383 16.96 3.81 -13.34
N ALA A 384 16.20 2.79 -13.77
CA ALA A 384 14.75 2.84 -13.80
C ALA A 384 14.08 2.42 -12.48
N GLY A 385 14.87 1.91 -11.53
CA GLY A 385 14.41 1.56 -10.18
C GLY A 385 14.69 2.64 -9.14
N PHE A 386 14.24 2.39 -7.91
CA PHE A 386 14.45 3.27 -6.76
C PHE A 386 15.94 3.63 -6.55
N PRO A 387 16.27 4.91 -6.24
CA PRO A 387 15.37 6.04 -5.95
C PRO A 387 14.87 6.85 -7.15
N ASN A 388 15.00 6.40 -8.40
CA ASN A 388 14.42 7.10 -9.56
C ASN A 388 12.94 6.73 -9.75
N GLY A 389 12.07 7.33 -8.94
CA GLY A 389 10.74 6.81 -8.71
C GLY A 389 10.83 5.48 -7.96
N ARG A 390 9.79 4.65 -8.08
CA ARG A 390 9.73 3.33 -7.47
C ARG A 390 8.81 2.42 -8.28
N ARG A 391 9.29 1.24 -8.62
CA ARG A 391 8.51 0.15 -9.24
C ARG A 391 7.95 -0.78 -8.16
N LEU A 392 6.91 -1.54 -8.51
CA LEU A 392 6.36 -2.57 -7.62
C LEU A 392 7.40 -3.65 -7.23
N THR A 393 8.38 -3.90 -8.10
CA THR A 393 9.44 -4.92 -7.90
C THR A 393 10.71 -4.38 -7.24
N ASP A 394 10.76 -3.09 -6.90
CA ASP A 394 11.94 -2.54 -6.22
C ASP A 394 11.91 -2.97 -4.76
N ASP A 395 12.99 -3.64 -4.32
CA ASP A 395 13.16 -4.08 -2.95
C ASP A 395 13.67 -2.92 -2.10
N VAL A 396 12.72 -2.09 -1.68
CA VAL A 396 13.02 -0.85 -0.97
C VAL A 396 13.53 -1.08 0.44
N ILE A 397 13.29 -2.25 1.04
CA ILE A 397 13.87 -2.62 2.33
C ILE A 397 15.38 -2.77 2.17
N ASP A 398 15.81 -3.60 1.22
CA ASP A 398 17.23 -3.84 0.96
C ASP A 398 17.94 -2.61 0.43
N ILE A 399 17.34 -1.89 -0.53
CA ILE A 399 17.94 -0.68 -1.08
C ILE A 399 18.13 0.35 0.02
N SER A 400 17.12 0.57 0.87
CA SER A 400 17.21 1.57 1.93
C SER A 400 18.20 1.16 3.01
N LEU A 401 18.24 -0.12 3.41
CA LEU A 401 19.23 -0.66 4.34
C LEU A 401 20.66 -0.41 3.83
N GLN A 402 20.91 -0.75 2.57
CA GLN A 402 22.21 -0.54 1.93
C GLN A 402 22.56 0.95 1.83
N ALA A 403 21.60 1.79 1.45
CA ALA A 403 21.80 3.23 1.37
C ALA A 403 22.13 3.82 2.75
N VAL A 404 21.37 3.50 3.80
CA VAL A 404 21.66 4.00 5.16
C VAL A 404 22.94 3.43 5.75
N GLU A 405 23.45 2.31 5.25
CA GLU A 405 24.75 1.75 5.65
C GLU A 405 25.91 2.20 4.75
N GLY A 406 25.67 3.19 3.89
CA GLY A 406 26.72 3.92 3.19
C GLY A 406 26.97 3.48 1.75
N ALA A 407 26.19 2.52 1.22
CA ALA A 407 26.34 2.07 -0.16
C ALA A 407 26.13 3.21 -1.17
N ALA A 408 25.24 4.16 -0.88
CA ALA A 408 25.04 5.34 -1.71
C ALA A 408 26.26 6.29 -1.73
N GLN A 409 27.04 6.32 -0.65
CA GLN A 409 28.27 7.13 -0.55
C GLN A 409 29.46 6.46 -1.24
N THR A 410 29.58 5.14 -1.10
CA THR A 410 30.73 4.37 -1.62
C THR A 410 30.52 3.86 -3.04
N GLY A 411 29.26 3.77 -3.48
CA GLY A 411 28.86 3.06 -4.70
C GLY A 411 29.01 1.54 -4.59
N GLN A 412 29.14 0.99 -3.37
CA GLN A 412 29.38 -0.43 -3.13
C GLN A 412 28.41 -0.96 -2.06
N ILE A 413 27.82 -2.12 -2.34
CA ILE A 413 27.01 -2.87 -1.37
C ILE A 413 27.85 -3.19 -0.13
N VAL A 414 27.26 -2.99 1.04
CA VAL A 414 27.81 -3.36 2.34
C VAL A 414 27.70 -4.88 2.50
N PRO A 415 28.82 -5.63 2.41
CA PRO A 415 28.75 -7.09 2.29
C PRO A 415 28.10 -7.79 3.48
N ALA A 416 28.25 -7.24 4.68
CA ALA A 416 27.67 -7.78 5.91
C ALA A 416 26.14 -7.78 5.92
N LEU A 417 25.51 -7.00 5.04
CA LEU A 417 24.06 -6.79 4.96
C LEU A 417 23.52 -7.05 3.55
N ALA A 418 24.32 -7.70 2.68
CA ALA A 418 23.96 -7.94 1.29
C ALA A 418 22.70 -8.81 1.13
N ASP A 419 22.44 -9.68 2.10
CA ASP A 419 21.26 -10.56 2.14
C ASP A 419 19.98 -9.86 2.64
N GLY A 420 20.05 -8.57 3.02
CA GLY A 420 18.82 -7.80 3.18
C GLY A 420 17.89 -8.19 4.33
N ASP A 421 16.60 -8.26 4.08
CA ASP A 421 15.61 -8.93 4.93
C ASP A 421 15.26 -10.36 4.46
N GLN A 422 15.91 -10.84 3.39
CA GLN A 422 15.66 -12.12 2.70
C GLN A 422 14.25 -12.26 2.09
N VAL A 423 13.53 -11.15 1.90
CA VAL A 423 12.26 -11.09 1.15
C VAL A 423 12.53 -10.35 -0.15
N ASP A 424 13.11 -11.05 -1.13
CA ASP A 424 13.61 -10.45 -2.37
C ASP A 424 12.51 -10.06 -3.39
N ALA A 425 11.27 -10.52 -3.18
CA ALA A 425 10.16 -10.32 -4.10
C ALA A 425 8.81 -10.59 -3.44
N ASN A 426 7.78 -9.97 -4.02
CA ASN A 426 6.36 -10.23 -3.74
C ASN A 426 5.97 -11.69 -3.98
N GLU A 427 5.08 -12.25 -3.16
CA GLU A 427 4.66 -13.65 -3.27
C GLU A 427 3.77 -13.91 -4.49
N VAL A 428 3.07 -12.88 -4.97
CA VAL A 428 2.28 -12.94 -6.20
C VAL A 428 2.96 -12.15 -7.31
N PRO A 429 3.21 -12.76 -8.49
CA PRO A 429 3.76 -12.02 -9.62
C PRO A 429 2.85 -10.87 -10.07
N PHE A 430 3.46 -9.70 -10.30
CA PHE A 430 2.76 -8.55 -10.88
C PHE A 430 2.39 -8.77 -12.36
N GLY A 431 1.33 -8.09 -12.80
CA GLY A 431 0.92 -8.04 -14.19
C GLY A 431 1.86 -7.20 -15.06
N THR A 432 1.91 -7.50 -16.35
CA THR A 432 2.78 -6.81 -17.32
C THR A 432 2.11 -5.62 -18.01
N THR A 433 0.84 -5.36 -17.72
CA THR A 433 0.06 -4.26 -18.29
C THR A 433 -0.72 -3.56 -17.18
N PHE A 434 -1.07 -2.29 -17.40
CA PHE A 434 -1.86 -1.52 -16.44
C PHE A 434 -3.11 -2.29 -15.96
N PRO A 435 -3.36 -2.37 -14.64
CA PRO A 435 -2.74 -1.61 -13.55
C PRO A 435 -1.50 -2.25 -12.89
N TYR A 436 -0.95 -3.33 -13.46
CA TYR A 436 0.22 -4.11 -12.99
C TYR A 436 0.06 -4.80 -11.62
N LEU A 437 -0.80 -4.30 -10.75
CA LEU A 437 -1.08 -4.90 -9.45
C LEU A 437 -1.65 -6.33 -9.59
N ALA A 438 -1.17 -7.23 -8.73
CA ALA A 438 -1.67 -8.59 -8.60
C ALA A 438 -3.15 -8.61 -8.17
N LEU A 439 -3.79 -9.77 -8.38
CA LEU A 439 -5.17 -9.96 -7.93
C LEU A 439 -5.18 -10.19 -6.41
N PRO A 440 -6.18 -9.66 -5.70
CA PRO A 440 -6.30 -9.87 -4.26
C PRO A 440 -6.47 -11.34 -3.92
N HIS A 441 -5.92 -11.73 -2.77
CA HIS A 441 -6.03 -13.03 -2.15
C HIS A 441 -7.47 -13.37 -1.78
N THR A 442 -7.76 -14.67 -1.67
CA THR A 442 -9.03 -15.22 -1.16
C THR A 442 -8.82 -16.27 -0.07
N LYS A 443 -7.58 -16.49 0.34
CA LYS A 443 -7.21 -17.50 1.34
C LYS A 443 -6.84 -16.77 2.62
N SER A 444 -7.34 -17.21 3.77
CA SER A 444 -7.04 -16.51 5.01
C SER A 444 -5.58 -16.63 5.42
N VAL A 445 -5.04 -15.57 6.01
CA VAL A 445 -3.64 -15.53 6.46
C VAL A 445 -3.40 -16.44 7.67
N ASN A 446 -4.44 -16.73 8.45
CA ASN A 446 -4.37 -17.60 9.62
C ASN A 446 -4.53 -19.10 9.30
N SER A 447 -4.52 -19.48 8.03
CA SER A 447 -4.56 -20.88 7.63
C SER A 447 -3.20 -21.54 7.87
N GLY A 448 -3.01 -22.04 9.10
CA GLY A 448 -1.76 -22.70 9.52
C GLY A 448 -1.36 -23.90 8.64
N PRO A 449 -0.19 -24.54 8.89
CA PRO A 449 0.44 -25.53 7.99
C PRO A 449 -0.37 -26.80 7.66
N GLY A 450 -1.61 -26.94 8.15
CA GLY A 450 -2.53 -28.05 7.81
C GLY A 450 -3.92 -27.58 7.33
N GLY A 451 -4.10 -26.30 7.02
CA GLY A 451 -5.38 -25.73 6.57
C GLY A 451 -5.80 -26.20 5.17
N SER A 452 -4.83 -26.51 4.30
CA SER A 452 -5.09 -27.12 2.98
C SER A 452 -5.55 -28.58 3.08
N ASP A 453 -5.06 -29.32 4.07
CA ASP A 453 -5.24 -30.77 4.16
C ASP A 453 -6.58 -31.15 4.82
N ARG A 454 -7.10 -30.32 5.74
CA ARG A 454 -8.43 -30.54 6.32
C ARG A 454 -9.56 -30.29 5.32
N ALA A 455 -9.37 -29.39 4.35
CA ALA A 455 -10.35 -29.14 3.30
C ALA A 455 -10.47 -30.32 2.31
N GLN A 456 -9.36 -31.02 2.02
CA GLN A 456 -9.38 -32.20 1.16
C GLN A 456 -9.92 -33.47 1.85
N GLN A 457 -9.69 -33.65 3.14
CA GLN A 457 -10.20 -34.84 3.86
C GLN A 457 -11.73 -34.85 4.05
N SER A 458 -12.39 -33.69 4.04
CA SER A 458 -13.87 -33.66 4.08
C SER A 458 -14.51 -33.95 2.73
N ALA A 459 -13.82 -33.71 1.61
CA ALA A 459 -14.33 -34.00 0.26
C ALA A 459 -14.25 -35.48 -0.11
N LEU A 460 -13.35 -36.24 0.52
CA LEU A 460 -13.16 -37.68 0.27
C LEU A 460 -14.10 -38.60 1.08
N LYS A 461 -14.85 -38.08 2.05
CA LYS A 461 -15.82 -38.89 2.83
C LYS A 461 -17.26 -38.88 2.28
N HIS A 462 -17.53 -38.16 1.19
CA HIS A 462 -18.87 -38.11 0.58
C HIS A 462 -18.98 -38.74 -0.81
N THR A 463 -17.93 -39.42 -1.31
CA THR A 463 -17.96 -40.08 -2.63
C THR A 463 -17.81 -41.60 -2.61
N ALA A 464 -17.74 -42.25 -1.44
CA ALA A 464 -17.70 -43.71 -1.35
C ALA A 464 -19.02 -44.28 -0.80
N GLY A 465 -20.08 -44.19 -1.60
CA GLY A 465 -21.34 -44.90 -1.38
C GLY A 465 -21.77 -45.61 -2.66
N GLY A 466 -21.50 -46.91 -2.77
CA GLY A 466 -22.09 -47.79 -3.78
C GLY A 466 -21.21 -48.99 -4.18
N GLY A 467 -21.56 -50.20 -3.72
CA GLY A 467 -21.02 -51.45 -4.29
C GLY A 467 -20.97 -52.65 -3.33
N VAL A 468 -22.01 -53.49 -3.40
CA VAL A 468 -22.21 -54.84 -2.80
C VAL A 468 -21.11 -55.80 -3.34
N THR A 469 -20.43 -56.72 -2.60
CA THR A 469 -20.84 -58.02 -2.00
C THR A 469 -19.58 -58.70 -1.43
N GLY A 470 -19.68 -59.48 -0.33
CA GLY A 470 -18.66 -60.47 0.03
C GLY A 470 -18.52 -60.74 1.54
N GLN A 471 -19.07 -61.86 1.99
CA GLN A 471 -19.09 -62.34 3.38
C GLN A 471 -17.68 -62.64 3.95
N THR A 472 -17.41 -62.32 5.22
CA THR A 472 -17.10 -63.33 6.26
C THR A 472 -17.27 -62.75 7.67
N ILE A 473 -17.75 -63.60 8.57
CA ILE A 473 -18.19 -63.34 9.94
C ILE A 473 -17.00 -63.31 10.90
N ALA A 474 -16.92 -62.33 11.81
CA ALA A 474 -16.34 -62.51 13.13
C ALA A 474 -17.00 -61.54 14.13
N THR A 475 -17.63 -62.13 15.14
CA THR A 475 -18.40 -61.55 16.22
C THR A 475 -17.54 -60.79 17.24
N GLY A 476 -18.00 -59.63 17.70
CA GLY A 476 -17.40 -58.90 18.81
C GLY A 476 -18.33 -57.79 19.32
N THR A 477 -19.18 -58.15 20.26
CA THR A 477 -20.20 -57.32 20.93
C THR A 477 -19.60 -56.21 21.82
N SER A 478 -20.11 -54.97 21.74
CA SER A 478 -20.55 -54.19 22.92
C SER A 478 -21.28 -52.88 22.54
N ALA A 479 -22.55 -52.84 22.97
CA ALA A 479 -23.51 -51.74 23.24
C ALA A 479 -23.01 -50.28 23.12
N ALA A 480 -23.65 -49.41 22.34
CA ALA A 480 -24.98 -48.78 22.44
C ALA A 480 -25.01 -47.46 23.25
N GLY A 481 -25.44 -46.39 22.59
CA GLY A 481 -25.72 -45.07 23.17
C GLY A 481 -26.39 -44.15 22.15
N VAL A 482 -27.71 -44.19 22.10
CA VAL A 482 -28.61 -43.59 21.10
C VAL A 482 -28.91 -42.12 21.39
N LEU A 483 -29.05 -41.35 20.30
CA LEU A 483 -29.58 -39.98 20.14
C LEU A 483 -31.07 -39.85 20.52
N LEU A 484 -31.46 -38.73 21.16
CA LEU A 484 -32.80 -38.10 21.09
C LEU A 484 -32.61 -36.57 21.26
N LEU A 485 -32.79 -35.74 20.22
CA LEU A 485 -34.02 -35.17 19.63
C LEU A 485 -34.81 -34.21 20.55
N GLY A 486 -35.01 -33.00 20.03
CA GLY A 486 -35.79 -31.93 20.64
C GLY A 486 -37.26 -31.86 20.20
N ALA A 487 -37.81 -30.66 20.43
CA ALA A 487 -39.14 -30.14 20.07
C ALA A 487 -40.33 -30.64 20.91
N GLY A 488 -40.68 -29.84 21.92
CA GLY A 488 -41.97 -29.89 22.62
C GLY A 488 -42.91 -28.80 22.10
N GLY A 489 -44.03 -29.23 21.53
CA GLY A 489 -45.21 -28.39 21.26
C GLY A 489 -46.35 -28.72 22.24
N TRP A 490 -46.96 -27.66 22.79
CA TRP A 490 -48.40 -27.47 23.07
C TRP A 490 -49.31 -28.72 23.20
N ARG A 491 -50.25 -28.85 24.14
CA ARG A 491 -51.10 -27.83 24.80
C ARG A 491 -52.04 -28.51 25.83
N LEU A 492 -52.57 -27.66 26.73
CA LEU A 492 -53.90 -27.65 27.35
C LEU A 492 -54.22 -28.56 28.56
N ARG A 493 -54.46 -27.83 29.68
CA ARG A 493 -55.65 -27.83 30.57
C ARG A 493 -55.93 -29.11 31.38
N ARG A 494 -56.36 -29.05 32.65
CA ARG A 494 -56.80 -27.98 33.56
C ARG A 494 -56.99 -28.66 34.93
N ARG A 495 -56.72 -27.93 36.02
CA ARG A 495 -57.42 -27.93 37.33
C ARG A 495 -57.40 -29.27 38.12
N THR A 496 -57.20 -29.32 39.43
CA THR A 496 -57.70 -28.48 40.52
C THR A 496 -56.99 -28.88 41.84
N THR A 497 -56.65 -27.89 42.67
CA THR A 497 -56.81 -27.79 44.16
C THR A 497 -56.75 -29.09 44.97
N THR A 498 -55.91 -29.25 45.99
CA THR A 498 -55.92 -28.73 47.40
C THR A 498 -54.92 -29.65 48.13
N SER A 499 -54.15 -29.32 49.17
CA SER A 499 -54.09 -28.25 50.16
C SER A 499 -52.62 -28.04 50.55
#